data_AF-A0A9R0QAS0-F1
#
_entry.id   AF-A0A9R0QAS0-F1
#
_cell.length_a   1.000
_cell.length_b   1.000
_cell.length_c   1.000
_cell.angle_alpha   90.00
_cell.angle_beta   90.00
_cell.angle_gamma   90.00
#
_symmetry.space_group_name_H-M   'P 1'
#
loop_
_entity.id
_entity.type
_entity.pdbx_description
1 polymer ?
#
loop_
_entity_poly.entity_id
_entity_poly.type
_entity_poly.pdbx_seq_one_letter_code
_entity_poly.pdbx_strand_id
1 'polypeptide(L)'
;MTSRAATAKTRRRRAALIPMPTRSGIGTSSTSSSTSLTTSSLSRRHAGPTPPTSTASREMFATQDSAQMYAERLAELAAALGFDGWLINIEVKLDIQFIDNLKEFVNHLTKRMHAAVPGSLVIWYDAITVGGDLDWQDKLNEHNKPFFDLCDGLFVNYTWKEKYPRDSAATAGDRKYDVYMGIDVFGRNTFGGGQWKTNVALDLLKKDDVSTAIFAPGWIYETKQQPDFQSAQNRWWALVEKSWDVLRGYPKRLPFYSDFDQGHGYQVSSEGLQVSGDPWNNISCQSFQPMLKYTGDEVQPPVRTSINFKDEPYSGGNCVTVQGSLRQNAIFSEQLFNGGLSMEDGYVHLFYSVNAEANSDLGLSLDFLSRNKENTSILIAEDIAIFSRKKQHRLYSSYVQSDKVEPHAPDNQNWVIYRATVQSSASYTLIGINIVCTLKTSGKINSEADEDESSEEDANRLWPYHASLGHISIRNMDENTQFPSAESWVTEGKYISWSNNSNTSKLLSLKISWKLNTSHQASFMKYNIYVEKLIGDSNAKVSRSFLGVATVEAFYMSDLQVPDEVTSLKFIIQACGRDGSRQGLEECPKLFLVPVE
;
A
#
# COMPACT_ATOMS: atom_id res chain seq x y z
N MET A 1 24.18 -28.80 19.83
CA MET A 1 24.49 -29.24 18.45
C MET A 1 23.18 -29.25 17.67
N THR A 2 22.85 -28.13 17.04
CA THR A 2 21.65 -27.98 16.20
C THR A 2 22.13 -27.74 14.77
N SER A 3 21.76 -28.67 13.89
CA SER A 3 22.14 -28.69 12.49
C SER A 3 21.57 -27.48 11.76
N ARG A 4 22.45 -26.66 11.17
CA ARG A 4 22.10 -25.71 10.09
C ARG A 4 21.61 -26.53 8.89
N ALA A 5 20.30 -26.65 8.74
CA ALA A 5 19.72 -26.91 7.43
C ALA A 5 19.70 -25.57 6.68
N ALA A 6 20.62 -25.39 5.75
CA ALA A 6 20.54 -24.35 4.75
C ALA A 6 19.29 -24.65 3.91
N THR A 7 18.20 -23.93 4.16
CA THR A 7 17.00 -24.00 3.32
C THR A 7 17.41 -23.48 1.95
N ALA A 8 17.45 -24.36 0.95
CA ALA A 8 17.53 -23.97 -0.45
C ALA A 8 16.33 -23.04 -0.73
N LYS A 9 16.57 -21.73 -0.77
CA LYS A 9 15.56 -20.76 -1.23
C LYS A 9 15.25 -21.14 -2.68
N THR A 10 14.08 -21.71 -2.95
CA THR A 10 13.58 -21.84 -4.32
C THR A 10 13.51 -20.44 -4.92
N ARG A 11 14.50 -20.08 -5.74
CA ARG A 11 14.54 -18.78 -6.40
C ARG A 11 13.41 -18.75 -7.43
N ARG A 12 12.61 -17.68 -7.41
CA ARG A 12 11.51 -17.45 -8.34
C ARG A 12 11.76 -16.14 -9.07
N ARG A 13 11.22 -15.99 -10.29
CA ARG A 13 11.19 -14.71 -11.02
C ARG A 13 10.63 -13.59 -10.15
N ARG A 14 11.18 -12.40 -10.31
CA ARG A 14 10.77 -11.19 -9.59
C ARG A 14 10.58 -10.03 -10.55
N ALA A 15 9.68 -9.12 -10.21
CA ALA A 15 9.64 -7.78 -10.77
C ALA A 15 10.19 -6.81 -9.72
N ALA A 16 11.07 -5.89 -10.11
CA ALA A 16 11.55 -4.82 -9.25
C ALA A 16 11.03 -3.46 -9.74
N LEU A 17 10.41 -2.70 -8.83
CA LEU A 17 10.26 -1.25 -8.92
C LEU A 17 11.14 -0.65 -7.82
N ILE A 18 11.98 0.32 -8.17
CA ILE A 18 12.91 0.94 -7.22
C ILE A 18 12.61 2.44 -7.16
N PRO A 19 11.70 2.88 -6.28
CA PRO A 19 11.51 4.30 -6.00
C PRO A 19 12.59 4.82 -5.05
N MET A 20 12.94 6.11 -5.09
CA MET A 20 13.67 6.75 -3.98
C MET A 20 12.73 6.78 -2.74
N PRO A 21 13.02 6.08 -1.64
CA PRO A 21 12.08 5.99 -0.53
C PRO A 21 12.15 7.26 0.30
N THR A 22 11.11 8.09 0.18
CA THR A 22 10.69 8.95 1.29
C THR A 22 10.18 8.05 2.42
N ARG A 23 10.18 8.54 3.68
CA ARG A 23 9.59 7.77 4.80
C ARG A 23 8.15 7.31 4.50
N SER A 24 7.41 8.14 3.77
CA SER A 24 6.06 7.79 3.35
C SER A 24 6.04 6.58 2.41
N GLY A 25 6.98 6.49 1.46
CA GLY A 25 7.15 5.31 0.59
C GLY A 25 7.60 4.05 1.33
N ILE A 26 8.47 4.19 2.35
CA ILE A 26 8.86 3.05 3.21
C ILE A 26 7.64 2.47 3.91
N GLY A 27 6.81 3.32 4.54
CA GLY A 27 5.56 2.90 5.19
C GLY A 27 4.67 2.09 4.25
N THR A 28 4.39 2.62 3.06
CA THR A 28 3.58 1.93 2.03
C THR A 28 4.16 0.58 1.59
N SER A 29 5.47 0.52 1.36
CA SER A 29 6.14 -0.71 0.94
C SER A 29 6.07 -1.81 2.01
N SER A 30 6.23 -1.43 3.28
CA SER A 30 6.15 -2.35 4.41
C SER A 30 4.76 -2.97 4.54
N THR A 31 3.70 -2.17 4.42
CA THR A 31 2.30 -2.63 4.41
C THR A 31 2.06 -3.62 3.27
N SER A 32 2.61 -3.35 2.09
CA SER A 32 2.43 -4.21 0.90
C SER A 32 3.43 -5.37 0.80
N SER A 33 4.24 -5.62 1.84
CA SER A 33 5.34 -6.61 1.88
C SER A 33 6.28 -6.52 0.67
N SER A 34 6.54 -5.30 0.21
CA SER A 34 7.45 -4.99 -0.89
C SER A 34 8.79 -4.53 -0.31
N THR A 35 9.91 -5.00 -0.89
CA THR A 35 11.25 -4.51 -0.54
C THR A 35 11.44 -3.09 -1.07
N SER A 36 11.78 -2.13 -0.21
CA SER A 36 12.10 -0.76 -0.59
C SER A 36 13.61 -0.57 -0.72
N LEU A 37 14.07 -0.27 -1.94
CA LEU A 37 15.48 0.04 -2.21
C LEU A 37 15.62 1.53 -2.48
N THR A 38 16.68 2.16 -1.98
CA THR A 38 17.07 3.54 -2.32
C THR A 38 18.07 3.54 -3.47
N THR A 39 18.06 4.57 -4.31
CA THR A 39 19.09 4.73 -5.34
C THR A 39 20.27 5.53 -4.80
N SER A 40 21.48 4.95 -4.86
CA SER A 40 22.73 5.71 -4.75
C SER A 40 23.22 5.99 -6.17
N SER A 41 23.05 7.24 -6.62
CA SER A 41 23.38 7.65 -7.99
C SER A 41 24.57 8.59 -8.05
N LEU A 42 25.53 8.29 -8.94
CA LEU A 42 26.54 9.25 -9.40
C LEU A 42 26.25 9.57 -10.87
N SER A 43 25.62 10.73 -11.11
CA SER A 43 25.12 11.10 -12.43
C SER A 43 25.92 12.22 -13.10
N ARG A 44 25.87 12.26 -14.43
CA ARG A 44 26.43 13.32 -15.28
C ARG A 44 25.68 14.64 -15.07
N ARG A 45 26.39 15.77 -14.91
CA ARG A 45 25.79 17.12 -15.05
C ARG A 45 25.73 17.50 -16.53
N HIS A 46 24.54 17.40 -17.14
CA HIS A 46 24.13 17.95 -18.45
C HIS A 46 24.95 17.57 -19.71
N ALA A 47 24.29 17.67 -20.86
CA ALA A 47 24.77 17.25 -22.18
C ALA A 47 25.96 18.10 -22.66
N GLY A 48 27.16 17.52 -22.58
CA GLY A 48 28.44 18.00 -23.13
C GLY A 48 29.43 16.84 -23.19
N PRO A 49 30.65 16.98 -23.76
CA PRO A 49 31.63 15.87 -23.84
C PRO A 49 31.87 15.25 -22.46
N THR A 50 32.20 13.95 -22.42
CA THR A 50 32.32 13.13 -21.20
C THR A 50 33.15 13.87 -20.15
N PRO A 51 32.55 14.33 -19.03
CA PRO A 51 33.33 15.02 -18.02
C PRO A 51 34.35 14.03 -17.42
N PRO A 52 35.54 14.50 -16.99
CA PRO A 52 36.48 13.67 -16.25
C PRO A 52 35.81 13.10 -15.00
N THR A 53 36.33 11.99 -14.48
CA THR A 53 35.86 11.35 -13.24
C THR A 53 35.51 12.40 -12.18
N SER A 54 34.27 12.40 -11.71
CA SER A 54 33.78 13.44 -10.80
C SER A 54 34.60 13.43 -9.51
N THR A 55 34.83 14.61 -8.90
CA THR A 55 35.61 14.76 -7.66
C THR A 55 35.12 13.81 -6.56
N ALA A 56 33.81 13.65 -6.43
CA ALA A 56 33.19 12.73 -5.47
C ALA A 56 33.57 11.25 -5.72
N SER A 57 33.62 10.80 -6.98
CA SER A 57 34.01 9.42 -7.31
C SER A 57 35.48 9.18 -7.03
N ARG A 58 36.34 10.18 -7.28
CA ARG A 58 37.77 10.10 -6.95
C ARG A 58 37.99 9.97 -5.45
N GLU A 59 37.25 10.73 -4.65
CA GLU A 59 37.35 10.67 -3.19
C GLU A 59 36.85 9.33 -2.63
N MET A 60 35.67 8.90 -3.09
CA MET A 60 35.03 7.66 -2.64
C MET A 60 35.84 6.42 -2.97
N PHE A 61 36.49 6.38 -4.16
CA PHE A 61 37.24 5.22 -4.62
C PHE A 61 38.76 5.41 -4.56
N ALA A 62 39.27 6.48 -3.91
CA ALA A 62 40.70 6.76 -3.82
C ALA A 62 41.49 5.62 -3.16
N THR A 63 40.93 5.04 -2.09
CA THR A 63 41.53 3.95 -1.33
C THR A 63 40.46 2.93 -0.98
N GLN A 64 40.92 1.72 -0.62
CA GLN A 64 40.05 0.68 -0.10
C GLN A 64 39.31 1.13 1.17
N ASP A 65 40.01 1.83 2.08
CA ASP A 65 39.43 2.34 3.34
C ASP A 65 38.32 3.36 3.08
N SER A 66 38.51 4.27 2.11
CA SER A 66 37.49 5.23 1.72
C SER A 66 36.24 4.51 1.18
N ALA A 67 36.44 3.57 0.25
CA ALA A 67 35.36 2.75 -0.31
C ALA A 67 34.58 2.01 0.80
N GLN A 68 35.26 1.34 1.73
CA GLN A 68 34.62 0.66 2.84
C GLN A 68 33.87 1.61 3.78
N MET A 69 34.45 2.78 4.10
CA MET A 69 33.82 3.79 4.94
C MET A 69 32.46 4.24 4.36
N TYR A 70 32.41 4.60 3.07
CA TYR A 70 31.16 5.00 2.43
C TYR A 70 30.13 3.85 2.40
N ALA A 71 30.57 2.63 2.11
CA ALA A 71 29.70 1.45 2.17
C ALA A 71 29.08 1.25 3.57
N GLU A 72 29.87 1.45 4.63
CA GLU A 72 29.38 1.37 6.01
C GLU A 72 28.37 2.45 6.33
N ARG A 73 28.63 3.70 5.93
CA ARG A 73 27.68 4.81 6.13
C ARG A 73 26.34 4.54 5.43
N LEU A 74 26.36 3.98 4.21
CA LEU A 74 25.14 3.62 3.49
C LEU A 74 24.36 2.49 4.17
N ALA A 75 25.06 1.50 4.75
CA ALA A 75 24.41 0.44 5.52
C ALA A 75 23.81 0.95 6.84
N GLU A 76 24.52 1.85 7.53
CA GLU A 76 24.02 2.53 8.74
C GLU A 76 22.76 3.35 8.43
N LEU A 77 22.73 4.09 7.31
CA LEU A 77 21.57 4.85 6.88
C LEU A 77 20.35 3.97 6.61
N ALA A 78 20.54 2.84 5.91
CA ALA A 78 19.47 1.88 5.63
C ALA A 78 18.85 1.33 6.92
N ALA A 79 19.70 0.90 7.87
CA ALA A 79 19.25 0.40 9.16
C ALA A 79 18.55 1.48 10.01
N ALA A 80 19.09 2.70 10.06
CA ALA A 80 18.55 3.78 10.87
C ALA A 80 17.23 4.35 10.34
N LEU A 81 17.05 4.34 9.01
CA LEU A 81 15.85 4.88 8.35
C LEU A 81 14.82 3.79 7.99
N GLY A 82 15.20 2.52 8.07
CA GLY A 82 14.31 1.37 7.93
C GLY A 82 13.98 0.99 6.48
N PHE A 83 14.92 1.13 5.54
CA PHE A 83 14.76 0.63 4.17
C PHE A 83 15.71 -0.54 3.88
N ASP A 84 15.41 -1.30 2.82
CA ASP A 84 15.88 -2.67 2.63
C ASP A 84 17.11 -2.78 1.71
N GLY A 85 17.81 -1.67 1.46
CA GLY A 85 19.06 -1.66 0.71
C GLY A 85 19.09 -0.69 -0.47
N TRP A 86 19.91 -1.01 -1.46
CA TRP A 86 20.41 -0.03 -2.42
C TRP A 86 20.41 -0.52 -3.86
N LEU A 87 19.94 0.32 -4.78
CA LEU A 87 20.32 0.28 -6.20
C LEU A 87 21.53 1.19 -6.40
N ILE A 88 22.64 0.61 -6.85
CA ILE A 88 23.87 1.33 -7.12
C ILE A 88 23.92 1.66 -8.60
N ASN A 89 23.78 2.95 -8.92
CA ASN A 89 23.85 3.45 -10.28
C ASN A 89 24.99 4.46 -10.45
N ILE A 90 26.11 4.01 -11.02
CA ILE A 90 27.27 4.86 -11.28
C ILE A 90 27.35 5.12 -12.78
N GLU A 91 26.98 6.32 -13.22
CA GLU A 91 26.94 6.72 -14.63
C GLU A 91 28.04 7.73 -14.97
N VAL A 92 29.25 7.45 -14.49
CA VAL A 92 30.44 8.28 -14.71
C VAL A 92 31.62 7.42 -15.12
N LYS A 93 32.39 7.85 -16.12
CA LYS A 93 33.63 7.15 -16.47
C LYS A 93 34.62 7.20 -15.31
N LEU A 94 35.19 6.05 -14.98
CA LEU A 94 36.22 5.90 -13.95
C LEU A 94 37.55 5.49 -14.60
N ASP A 95 38.64 6.04 -14.09
CA ASP A 95 39.97 5.54 -14.42
C ASP A 95 40.13 4.12 -13.85
N ILE A 96 40.76 3.22 -14.61
CA ILE A 96 40.87 1.78 -14.28
C ILE A 96 41.44 1.52 -12.87
N GLN A 97 42.31 2.42 -12.39
CA GLN A 97 42.91 2.34 -11.05
C GLN A 97 41.88 2.37 -9.91
N PHE A 98 40.67 2.91 -10.14
CA PHE A 98 39.61 2.98 -9.14
C PHE A 98 38.68 1.76 -9.14
N ILE A 99 38.80 0.88 -10.13
CA ILE A 99 37.83 -0.22 -10.33
C ILE A 99 37.90 -1.28 -9.24
N ASP A 100 39.10 -1.57 -8.73
CA ASP A 100 39.23 -2.54 -7.65
C ASP A 100 38.63 -2.02 -6.33
N ASN A 101 38.79 -0.72 -6.04
CA ASN A 101 38.13 -0.09 -4.90
C ASN A 101 36.61 0.01 -5.09
N LEU A 102 36.12 0.20 -6.31
CA LEU A 102 34.69 0.14 -6.61
C LEU A 102 34.12 -1.27 -6.40
N LYS A 103 34.82 -2.32 -6.85
CA LYS A 103 34.43 -3.71 -6.58
C LYS A 103 34.39 -3.98 -5.08
N GLU A 104 35.40 -3.51 -4.35
CA GLU A 104 35.42 -3.66 -2.89
C GLU A 104 34.29 -2.90 -2.21
N PHE A 105 33.95 -1.68 -2.67
CA PHE A 105 32.78 -0.95 -2.19
C PHE A 105 31.50 -1.78 -2.35
N VAL A 106 31.24 -2.34 -3.54
CA VAL A 106 30.03 -3.14 -3.81
C VAL A 106 29.98 -4.40 -2.93
N ASN A 107 31.10 -5.11 -2.83
CA ASN A 107 31.24 -6.32 -1.99
C ASN A 107 31.03 -6.01 -0.50
N HIS A 108 31.68 -4.98 0.02
CA HIS A 108 31.58 -4.58 1.42
C HIS A 108 30.19 -4.08 1.76
N LEU A 109 29.60 -3.23 0.91
CA LEU A 109 28.23 -2.75 1.08
C LEU A 109 27.24 -3.91 1.17
N THR A 110 27.33 -4.88 0.26
CA THR A 110 26.46 -6.07 0.26
C THR A 110 26.55 -6.84 1.58
N LYS A 111 27.78 -7.12 2.07
CA LYS A 111 27.99 -7.80 3.34
C LYS A 111 27.47 -7.02 4.54
N ARG A 112 27.73 -5.71 4.59
CA ARG A 112 27.30 -4.83 5.69
C ARG A 112 25.78 -4.65 5.70
N MET A 113 25.16 -4.54 4.54
CA MET A 113 23.71 -4.51 4.39
C MET A 113 23.07 -5.79 4.94
N HIS A 114 23.51 -6.98 4.53
CA HIS A 114 22.95 -8.24 5.03
C HIS A 114 23.14 -8.42 6.54
N ALA A 115 24.24 -7.89 7.10
CA ALA A 115 24.50 -7.92 8.53
C ALA A 115 23.59 -6.96 9.32
N ALA A 116 23.37 -5.75 8.80
CA ALA A 116 22.59 -4.71 9.47
C ALA A 116 21.07 -4.88 9.27
N VAL A 117 20.64 -5.34 8.09
CA VAL A 117 19.25 -5.47 7.67
C VAL A 117 19.05 -6.86 7.03
N PRO A 118 18.64 -7.88 7.81
CA PRO A 118 18.46 -9.23 7.30
C PRO A 118 17.47 -9.28 6.13
N GLY A 119 17.91 -9.82 4.99
CA GLY A 119 17.09 -9.92 3.79
C GLY A 119 17.17 -8.70 2.85
N SER A 120 18.01 -7.72 3.17
CA SER A 120 18.28 -6.58 2.29
C SER A 120 18.83 -6.99 0.93
N LEU A 121 18.72 -6.10 -0.07
CA LEU A 121 19.31 -6.29 -1.39
C LEU A 121 20.23 -5.13 -1.78
N VAL A 122 21.36 -5.47 -2.40
CA VAL A 122 22.21 -4.53 -3.14
C VAL A 122 22.19 -4.93 -4.62
N ILE A 123 21.67 -4.04 -5.46
CA ILE A 123 21.50 -4.26 -6.90
C ILE A 123 22.43 -3.32 -7.65
N TRP A 124 23.21 -3.85 -8.59
CA TRP A 124 24.09 -3.06 -9.46
C TRP A 124 23.37 -2.68 -10.76
N TYR A 125 23.51 -1.44 -11.22
CA TYR A 125 23.02 -1.02 -12.53
C TYR A 125 24.08 -1.20 -13.61
N ASP A 126 23.69 -1.77 -14.75
CA ASP A 126 24.53 -1.99 -15.93
C ASP A 126 24.93 -0.66 -16.60
N ALA A 127 25.92 0.05 -16.07
CA ALA A 127 26.44 1.30 -16.63
C ALA A 127 27.96 1.28 -16.84
N ILE A 128 28.74 1.02 -15.79
CA ILE A 128 30.22 0.98 -15.88
C ILE A 128 30.71 -0.45 -16.03
N THR A 129 31.64 -0.63 -16.97
CA THR A 129 32.34 -1.90 -17.19
C THR A 129 33.52 -2.08 -16.25
N VAL A 130 34.07 -3.29 -16.16
CA VAL A 130 35.32 -3.56 -15.43
C VAL A 130 36.55 -2.83 -15.98
N GLY A 131 36.46 -2.21 -17.15
CA GLY A 131 37.50 -1.30 -17.67
C GLY A 131 37.37 0.14 -17.15
N GLY A 132 36.24 0.47 -16.51
CA GLY A 132 35.90 1.81 -16.04
C GLY A 132 35.19 2.69 -17.06
N ASP A 133 34.95 2.18 -18.26
CA ASP A 133 34.17 2.86 -19.28
C ASP A 133 32.68 2.86 -18.93
N LEU A 134 32.04 4.01 -19.16
CA LEU A 134 30.59 4.14 -19.14
C LEU A 134 30.04 3.59 -20.46
N ASP A 135 29.63 2.33 -20.43
CA ASP A 135 29.18 1.57 -21.60
C ASP A 135 28.16 0.51 -21.15
N TRP A 136 26.87 0.84 -21.32
CA TRP A 136 25.75 -0.04 -20.99
C TRP A 136 25.78 -1.27 -21.90
N GLN A 137 25.90 -2.46 -21.33
CA GLN A 137 26.06 -3.69 -22.10
C GLN A 137 24.72 -4.25 -22.60
N ASP A 138 23.61 -3.80 -22.00
CA ASP A 138 22.25 -4.27 -22.27
C ASP A 138 22.05 -5.78 -22.00
N LYS A 139 23.00 -6.41 -21.34
CA LYS A 139 22.98 -7.82 -20.95
C LYS A 139 24.02 -8.09 -19.88
N LEU A 140 23.88 -9.23 -19.19
CA LEU A 140 24.97 -9.75 -18.35
C LEU A 140 26.04 -10.39 -19.25
N ASN A 141 27.28 -9.95 -19.15
CA ASN A 141 28.45 -10.48 -19.88
C ASN A 141 29.75 -10.28 -19.07
N GLU A 142 30.91 -10.65 -19.64
CA GLU A 142 32.22 -10.51 -18.98
C GLU A 142 32.55 -9.08 -18.51
N HIS A 143 31.95 -8.05 -19.12
CA HIS A 143 32.25 -6.65 -18.81
C HIS A 143 31.58 -6.15 -17.53
N ASN A 144 30.46 -6.75 -17.11
CA ASN A 144 29.73 -6.35 -15.89
C ASN A 144 29.53 -7.51 -14.89
N LYS A 145 29.76 -8.77 -15.29
CA LYS A 145 29.61 -9.94 -14.42
C LYS A 145 30.41 -9.86 -13.12
N PRO A 146 31.65 -9.33 -13.09
CA PRO A 146 32.37 -9.20 -11.82
C PRO A 146 31.67 -8.32 -10.78
N PHE A 147 30.84 -7.34 -11.18
CA PHE A 147 30.03 -6.58 -10.22
C PHE A 147 28.79 -7.39 -9.77
N PHE A 148 28.12 -8.07 -10.70
CA PHE A 148 26.99 -8.96 -10.40
C PHE A 148 27.35 -10.06 -9.39
N ASP A 149 28.56 -10.63 -9.49
CA ASP A 149 29.03 -11.67 -8.58
C ASP A 149 29.30 -11.15 -7.15
N LEU A 150 29.45 -9.83 -6.97
CA LEU A 150 29.74 -9.18 -5.69
C LEU A 150 28.51 -8.62 -4.98
N CYS A 151 27.32 -8.68 -5.60
CA CYS A 151 26.08 -8.16 -5.05
C CYS A 151 24.88 -9.11 -5.30
N ASP A 152 23.68 -8.69 -4.92
CA ASP A 152 22.49 -9.54 -4.95
C ASP A 152 21.84 -9.64 -6.33
N GLY A 153 22.10 -8.70 -7.24
CA GLY A 153 21.58 -8.76 -8.60
C GLY A 153 22.03 -7.64 -9.53
N LEU A 154 21.68 -7.78 -10.81
CA LEU A 154 21.98 -6.83 -11.87
C LEU A 154 20.68 -6.25 -12.44
N PHE A 155 20.54 -4.93 -12.39
CA PHE A 155 19.59 -4.18 -13.19
C PHE A 155 20.23 -3.93 -14.56
N VAL A 156 19.79 -4.66 -15.57
CA VAL A 156 20.27 -4.51 -16.95
C VAL A 156 19.61 -3.30 -17.61
N ASN A 157 20.39 -2.50 -18.33
CA ASN A 157 19.91 -1.32 -19.05
C ASN A 157 18.80 -1.67 -20.05
N TYR A 158 17.90 -0.74 -20.32
CA TYR A 158 16.63 -1.01 -21.00
C TYR A 158 16.70 -1.06 -22.54
N THR A 159 17.87 -0.91 -23.18
CA THR A 159 18.01 -0.93 -24.66
C THR A 159 18.37 -2.31 -25.24
N TRP A 160 18.10 -3.38 -24.49
CA TRP A 160 18.39 -4.76 -24.86
C TRP A 160 17.58 -5.28 -26.06
N LYS A 161 18.13 -6.32 -26.71
CA LYS A 161 17.58 -6.97 -27.91
C LYS A 161 17.00 -8.34 -27.59
N GLU A 162 16.18 -8.88 -28.48
CA GLU A 162 15.40 -10.11 -28.27
C GLU A 162 16.21 -11.30 -27.69
N LYS A 163 17.47 -11.47 -28.08
CA LYS A 163 18.32 -12.60 -27.60
C LYS A 163 19.00 -12.35 -26.25
N TYR A 164 19.13 -11.10 -25.83
CA TYR A 164 19.93 -10.70 -24.68
C TYR A 164 19.41 -11.22 -23.33
N PRO A 165 18.09 -11.32 -23.08
CA PRO A 165 17.57 -11.99 -21.88
C PRO A 165 18.07 -13.43 -21.75
N ARG A 166 17.97 -14.22 -22.83
CA ARG A 166 18.45 -15.61 -22.86
C ARG A 166 19.97 -15.72 -22.66
N ASP A 167 20.73 -14.87 -23.34
CA ASP A 167 22.20 -14.84 -23.20
C ASP A 167 22.62 -14.48 -21.77
N SER A 168 21.90 -13.54 -21.15
CA SER A 168 22.12 -13.15 -19.75
C SER A 168 21.76 -14.28 -18.79
N ALA A 169 20.65 -14.98 -19.03
CA ALA A 169 20.26 -16.15 -18.24
C ALA A 169 21.32 -17.25 -18.28
N ALA A 170 21.85 -17.54 -19.47
CA ALA A 170 22.93 -18.52 -19.65
C ALA A 170 24.20 -18.09 -18.90
N THR A 171 24.56 -16.81 -18.96
CA THR A 171 25.72 -16.25 -18.26
C THR A 171 25.56 -16.27 -16.74
N ALA A 172 24.33 -16.07 -16.23
CA ALA A 172 24.02 -16.05 -14.80
C ALA A 172 23.90 -17.44 -14.18
N GLY A 173 23.63 -18.48 -14.97
CA GLY A 173 23.37 -19.84 -14.50
C GLY A 173 22.23 -19.88 -13.48
N ASP A 174 22.48 -20.47 -12.30
CA ASP A 174 21.50 -20.59 -11.22
C ASP A 174 21.02 -19.23 -10.66
N ARG A 175 21.77 -18.15 -10.96
CA ARG A 175 21.41 -16.77 -10.58
C ARG A 175 20.59 -16.03 -11.62
N LYS A 176 20.04 -16.70 -12.65
CA LYS A 176 19.24 -16.05 -13.72
C LYS A 176 18.08 -15.16 -13.25
N TYR A 177 17.51 -15.42 -12.07
CA TYR A 177 16.46 -14.58 -11.48
C TYR A 177 16.96 -13.34 -10.74
N ASP A 178 18.28 -13.24 -10.53
CA ASP A 178 18.95 -12.04 -10.01
C ASP A 178 19.33 -11.08 -11.15
N VAL A 179 19.05 -11.44 -12.41
CA VAL A 179 19.17 -10.56 -13.58
C VAL A 179 17.80 -9.95 -13.86
N TYR A 180 17.70 -8.64 -13.68
CA TYR A 180 16.49 -7.85 -13.89
C TYR A 180 16.61 -7.07 -15.19
N MET A 181 15.96 -7.55 -16.25
CA MET A 181 15.98 -6.87 -17.54
C MET A 181 15.09 -5.62 -17.51
N GLY A 182 15.70 -4.46 -17.72
CA GLY A 182 15.05 -3.15 -17.62
C GLY A 182 14.01 -2.91 -18.71
N ILE A 183 12.87 -2.33 -18.37
CA ILE A 183 11.85 -1.86 -19.33
C ILE A 183 11.57 -0.39 -19.02
N ASP A 184 11.88 0.51 -19.95
CA ASP A 184 11.53 1.92 -19.81
C ASP A 184 10.10 2.17 -20.25
N VAL A 185 9.22 2.47 -19.29
CA VAL A 185 7.79 2.67 -19.57
C VAL A 185 7.53 3.91 -20.44
N PHE A 186 8.44 4.89 -20.49
CA PHE A 186 8.32 5.99 -21.45
C PHE A 186 8.54 5.56 -22.91
N GLY A 187 9.16 4.39 -23.13
CA GLY A 187 9.37 3.81 -24.45
C GLY A 187 10.67 4.23 -25.13
N ARG A 188 11.64 4.83 -24.42
CA ARG A 188 12.88 5.32 -25.05
C ARG A 188 13.81 4.15 -25.37
N ASN A 189 13.78 3.71 -26.63
CA ASN A 189 14.60 2.61 -27.17
C ASN A 189 14.43 1.26 -26.43
N THR A 190 13.37 1.11 -25.64
CA THR A 190 13.08 -0.14 -24.93
C THR A 190 12.52 -1.17 -25.90
N PHE A 191 12.84 -2.44 -25.68
CA PHE A 191 12.19 -3.53 -26.41
C PHE A 191 10.67 -3.47 -26.22
N GLY A 192 9.90 -3.68 -27.30
CA GLY A 192 8.44 -3.61 -27.30
C GLY A 192 7.84 -2.19 -27.27
N GLY A 193 8.66 -1.15 -27.02
CA GLY A 193 8.24 0.26 -27.11
C GLY A 193 7.62 0.86 -25.85
N GLY A 194 7.56 0.13 -24.72
CA GLY A 194 7.08 0.66 -23.43
C GLY A 194 5.60 1.04 -23.45
N GLN A 195 5.21 2.00 -22.60
CA GLN A 195 3.86 2.59 -22.55
C GLN A 195 2.77 1.49 -22.44
N TRP A 196 1.72 1.58 -23.27
CA TRP A 196 0.67 0.57 -23.41
C TRP A 196 1.12 -0.75 -24.05
N LYS A 197 2.38 -0.85 -24.52
CA LYS A 197 3.00 -2.06 -25.09
C LYS A 197 4.04 -2.69 -24.17
N THR A 198 4.12 -2.27 -22.91
CA THR A 198 5.05 -2.82 -21.90
C THR A 198 4.94 -4.34 -21.79
N ASN A 199 3.74 -4.89 -21.96
CA ASN A 199 3.49 -6.33 -21.95
C ASN A 199 4.32 -7.11 -22.97
N VAL A 200 4.67 -6.53 -24.12
CA VAL A 200 5.47 -7.20 -25.17
C VAL A 200 6.86 -7.59 -24.63
N ALA A 201 7.49 -6.70 -23.85
CA ALA A 201 8.75 -7.01 -23.20
C ALA A 201 8.54 -8.04 -22.08
N LEU A 202 7.52 -7.85 -21.24
CA LEU A 202 7.20 -8.79 -20.16
C LEU A 202 7.00 -10.22 -20.67
N ASP A 203 6.24 -10.41 -21.75
CA ASP A 203 5.96 -11.74 -22.31
C ASP A 203 7.25 -12.44 -22.78
N LEU A 204 8.17 -11.69 -23.42
CA LEU A 204 9.47 -12.24 -23.83
C LEU A 204 10.35 -12.59 -22.63
N LEU A 205 10.43 -11.72 -21.63
CA LEU A 205 11.22 -11.97 -20.42
C LEU A 205 10.68 -13.17 -19.63
N LYS A 206 9.36 -13.35 -19.59
CA LYS A 206 8.71 -14.52 -18.98
C LYS A 206 9.05 -15.78 -19.76
N LYS A 207 9.05 -15.72 -21.10
CA LYS A 207 9.44 -16.84 -21.97
C LYS A 207 10.91 -17.26 -21.76
N ASP A 208 11.83 -16.30 -21.67
CA ASP A 208 13.26 -16.58 -21.47
C ASP A 208 13.64 -16.81 -19.99
N ASP A 209 12.66 -16.81 -19.09
CA ASP A 209 12.76 -17.21 -17.69
C ASP A 209 13.80 -16.42 -16.87
N VAL A 210 13.77 -15.09 -17.03
CA VAL A 210 14.54 -14.11 -16.25
C VAL A 210 13.62 -13.16 -15.48
N SER A 211 14.18 -12.31 -14.60
CA SER A 211 13.44 -11.27 -13.89
C SER A 211 13.36 -9.97 -14.71
N THR A 212 12.48 -9.06 -14.30
CA THR A 212 12.29 -7.75 -14.96
C THR A 212 12.45 -6.59 -13.98
N ALA A 213 12.92 -5.45 -14.48
CA ALA A 213 12.87 -4.19 -13.76
C ALA A 213 12.04 -3.16 -14.54
N ILE A 214 11.03 -2.60 -13.91
CA ILE A 214 10.14 -1.61 -14.54
C ILE A 214 10.66 -0.21 -14.21
N PHE A 215 11.19 0.48 -15.21
CA PHE A 215 11.72 1.83 -15.08
C PHE A 215 10.68 2.88 -15.47
N ALA A 216 10.58 3.92 -14.64
CA ALA A 216 9.70 5.08 -14.85
C ALA A 216 8.20 4.77 -15.11
N PRO A 217 7.54 3.89 -14.31
CA PRO A 217 6.09 3.65 -14.43
C PRO A 217 5.24 4.90 -14.11
N GLY A 218 5.85 5.95 -13.54
CA GLY A 218 5.26 7.28 -13.38
C GLY A 218 4.78 7.92 -14.70
N TRP A 219 5.20 7.39 -15.86
CA TRP A 219 4.69 7.76 -17.18
C TRP A 219 3.17 7.96 -17.23
N ILE A 220 2.40 7.07 -16.58
CA ILE A 220 0.93 7.12 -16.57
C ILE A 220 0.43 8.45 -15.99
N TYR A 221 0.98 8.84 -14.84
CA TYR A 221 0.63 10.08 -14.14
C TYR A 221 1.22 11.31 -14.84
N GLU A 222 2.51 11.26 -15.17
CA GLU A 222 3.26 12.40 -15.71
C GLU A 222 2.77 12.82 -17.11
N THR A 223 2.29 11.87 -17.90
CA THR A 223 1.75 12.15 -19.24
C THR A 223 0.23 12.31 -19.28
N LYS A 224 -0.43 12.28 -18.11
CA LYS A 224 -1.88 12.50 -17.97
C LYS A 224 -2.71 11.60 -18.90
N GLN A 225 -2.40 10.30 -18.86
CA GLN A 225 -3.11 9.33 -19.68
C GLN A 225 -4.63 9.40 -19.43
N GLN A 226 -5.39 9.34 -20.51
CA GLN A 226 -6.85 9.43 -20.49
C GLN A 226 -7.50 8.14 -19.97
N PRO A 227 -8.75 8.19 -19.49
CA PRO A 227 -9.56 9.40 -19.24
C PRO A 227 -9.17 10.14 -17.95
N ASP A 228 -8.58 9.42 -17.00
CA ASP A 228 -8.13 9.90 -15.71
C ASP A 228 -7.02 8.96 -15.20
N PHE A 229 -6.28 9.41 -14.18
CA PHE A 229 -5.16 8.67 -13.63
C PHE A 229 -5.56 7.29 -13.09
N GLN A 230 -6.67 7.17 -12.36
CA GLN A 230 -7.11 5.93 -11.74
C GLN A 230 -7.47 4.88 -12.80
N SER A 231 -8.26 5.27 -13.81
CA SER A 231 -8.64 4.40 -14.91
C SER A 231 -7.41 3.95 -15.73
N ALA A 232 -6.53 4.89 -16.08
CA ALA A 232 -5.31 4.60 -16.83
C ALA A 232 -4.33 3.71 -16.05
N GLN A 233 -4.17 3.96 -14.74
CA GLN A 233 -3.32 3.17 -13.86
C GLN A 233 -3.83 1.73 -13.75
N ASN A 234 -5.12 1.54 -13.50
CA ASN A 234 -5.73 0.21 -13.38
C ASN A 234 -5.60 -0.56 -14.71
N ARG A 235 -5.84 0.10 -15.83
CA ARG A 235 -5.63 -0.48 -17.16
C ARG A 235 -4.18 -0.94 -17.37
N TRP A 236 -3.21 -0.09 -17.02
CA TRP A 236 -1.81 -0.39 -17.25
C TRP A 236 -1.32 -1.54 -16.36
N TRP A 237 -1.67 -1.54 -15.08
CA TRP A 237 -1.32 -2.64 -14.18
C TRP A 237 -2.03 -3.95 -14.54
N ALA A 238 -3.25 -3.90 -15.10
CA ALA A 238 -3.91 -5.09 -15.63
C ALA A 238 -3.17 -5.68 -16.86
N LEU A 239 -2.56 -4.84 -17.71
CA LEU A 239 -1.69 -5.31 -18.79
C LEU A 239 -0.45 -6.02 -18.25
N VAL A 240 0.15 -5.49 -17.19
CA VAL A 240 1.28 -6.13 -16.50
C VAL A 240 0.85 -7.45 -15.88
N GLU A 241 -0.26 -7.48 -15.14
CA GLU A 241 -0.81 -8.67 -14.49
C GLU A 241 -1.08 -9.80 -15.49
N LYS A 242 -1.71 -9.50 -16.62
CA LYS A 242 -1.99 -10.49 -17.68
C LYS A 242 -0.73 -11.17 -18.22
N SER A 243 0.39 -10.44 -18.22
CA SER A 243 1.67 -10.92 -18.76
C SER A 243 2.48 -11.63 -17.68
N TRP A 244 2.58 -11.02 -16.49
CA TRP A 244 3.54 -11.37 -15.45
C TRP A 244 2.95 -12.13 -14.25
N ASP A 245 1.62 -12.26 -14.19
CA ASP A 245 0.81 -12.79 -13.08
C ASP A 245 0.95 -11.97 -11.79
N VAL A 246 -0.14 -11.80 -11.02
CA VAL A 246 -0.08 -11.17 -9.69
C VAL A 246 0.05 -12.24 -8.61
N LEU A 247 1.19 -12.22 -7.91
CA LEU A 247 1.52 -13.16 -6.82
C LEU A 247 1.25 -12.61 -5.42
N ARG A 248 0.70 -11.40 -5.29
CA ARG A 248 0.38 -10.84 -3.96
C ARG A 248 -0.95 -11.37 -3.47
N GLY A 249 -0.96 -11.83 -2.22
CA GLY A 249 -2.17 -12.31 -1.58
C GLY A 249 -2.20 -11.96 -0.10
N TYR A 250 -3.26 -11.27 0.31
CA TYR A 250 -3.55 -10.89 1.68
C TYR A 250 -5.03 -11.24 1.98
N PRO A 251 -5.39 -11.51 3.24
CA PRO A 251 -4.53 -11.57 4.42
C PRO A 251 -3.61 -12.80 4.43
N LYS A 252 -2.48 -12.66 5.14
CA LYS A 252 -1.60 -13.77 5.53
C LYS A 252 -1.57 -14.01 7.04
N ARG A 253 -2.01 -13.03 7.84
CA ARG A 253 -2.05 -13.04 9.30
C ARG A 253 -3.23 -12.21 9.79
N LEU A 254 -3.65 -12.48 11.03
CA LEU A 254 -4.65 -11.69 11.75
C LEU A 254 -3.98 -10.86 12.87
N PRO A 255 -4.56 -9.71 13.28
CA PRO A 255 -5.73 -9.07 12.66
C PRO A 255 -5.40 -8.55 11.24
N PHE A 256 -6.42 -8.55 10.38
CA PHE A 256 -6.36 -7.95 9.05
C PHE A 256 -7.34 -6.79 8.98
N TYR A 257 -6.87 -5.62 8.58
CA TYR A 257 -7.69 -4.42 8.44
C TYR A 257 -7.37 -3.72 7.12
N SER A 258 -8.41 -3.27 6.42
CA SER A 258 -8.31 -2.35 5.29
C SER A 258 -9.48 -1.38 5.30
N ASP A 259 -9.18 -0.08 5.21
CA ASP A 259 -10.11 1.00 4.84
C ASP A 259 -9.94 1.43 3.38
N PHE A 260 -9.15 0.67 2.61
CA PHE A 260 -8.83 0.91 1.20
C PHE A 260 -8.13 2.25 0.91
N ASP A 261 -7.80 3.05 1.91
CA ASP A 261 -7.13 4.35 1.79
C ASP A 261 -5.89 4.24 0.89
N GLN A 262 -5.83 5.04 -0.17
CA GLN A 262 -4.68 5.10 -1.09
C GLN A 262 -3.58 6.05 -0.60
N GLY A 263 -3.79 6.70 0.54
CA GLY A 263 -2.90 7.70 1.11
C GLY A 263 -3.06 9.06 0.46
N HIS A 264 -4.23 9.36 -0.11
CA HIS A 264 -4.62 10.68 -0.58
C HIS A 264 -6.14 10.79 -0.68
N GLY A 265 -6.66 12.00 -0.77
CA GLY A 265 -8.09 12.24 -0.96
C GLY A 265 -8.42 13.73 -1.08
N TYR A 266 -9.68 14.04 -1.35
CA TYR A 266 -10.21 15.41 -1.37
C TYR A 266 -10.81 15.85 -0.02
N GLN A 267 -10.93 14.90 0.91
CA GLN A 267 -11.42 15.06 2.26
C GLN A 267 -10.82 13.97 3.14
N VAL A 268 -10.93 14.11 4.46
CA VAL A 268 -10.57 13.09 5.43
C VAL A 268 -11.79 12.75 6.26
N SER A 269 -12.13 11.47 6.35
CA SER A 269 -13.13 10.96 7.28
C SER A 269 -12.51 10.08 8.36
N SER A 270 -13.17 10.01 9.50
CA SER A 270 -12.83 9.16 10.63
C SER A 270 -14.12 8.55 11.15
N GLU A 271 -14.28 7.22 10.99
CA GLU A 271 -15.46 6.49 11.48
C GLU A 271 -16.78 7.04 10.87
N GLY A 272 -16.74 7.45 9.60
CA GLY A 272 -17.88 8.01 8.86
C GLY A 272 -18.09 9.51 9.06
N LEU A 273 -17.35 10.15 9.97
CA LEU A 273 -17.42 11.60 10.20
C LEU A 273 -16.33 12.32 9.40
N GLN A 274 -16.70 13.31 8.59
CA GLN A 274 -15.73 14.18 7.94
C GLN A 274 -14.98 15.01 9.01
N VAL A 275 -13.66 14.84 9.08
CA VAL A 275 -12.78 15.55 10.02
C VAL A 275 -11.94 16.64 9.34
N SER A 276 -11.84 16.61 8.01
CA SER A 276 -11.28 17.68 7.18
C SER A 276 -11.92 17.65 5.79
N GLY A 277 -12.22 18.82 5.22
CA GLY A 277 -12.67 18.99 3.84
C GLY A 277 -11.55 19.38 2.86
N ASP A 278 -10.29 19.39 3.32
CA ASP A 278 -9.15 19.78 2.49
C ASP A 278 -8.58 18.58 1.72
N PRO A 279 -8.04 18.80 0.50
CA PRO A 279 -7.31 17.78 -0.21
C PRO A 279 -5.99 17.48 0.49
N TRP A 280 -5.61 16.20 0.52
CA TRP A 280 -4.44 15.74 1.25
C TRP A 280 -3.73 14.60 0.51
N ASN A 281 -2.44 14.45 0.80
CA ASN A 281 -1.66 13.28 0.42
C ASN A 281 -0.69 12.92 1.55
N ASN A 282 -0.71 11.66 1.94
CA ASN A 282 0.26 11.03 2.82
C ASN A 282 0.24 9.52 2.52
N ILE A 283 1.10 9.07 1.61
CA ILE A 283 1.13 7.67 1.17
C ILE A 283 1.45 6.68 2.30
N SER A 284 1.97 7.13 3.45
CA SER A 284 2.12 6.27 4.63
C SER A 284 0.78 5.82 5.22
N CYS A 285 -0.32 6.52 4.90
CA CYS A 285 -1.67 6.12 5.26
C CYS A 285 -2.21 4.98 4.38
N GLN A 286 -1.53 4.62 3.28
CA GLN A 286 -2.05 3.61 2.36
C GLN A 286 -2.26 2.27 3.08
N SER A 287 -3.49 1.77 3.04
CA SER A 287 -3.86 0.46 3.57
C SER A 287 -3.86 -0.62 2.48
N PHE A 288 -4.17 -1.86 2.85
CA PHE A 288 -4.20 -2.98 1.90
C PHE A 288 -5.19 -2.71 0.77
N GLN A 289 -4.69 -2.60 -0.46
CA GLN A 289 -5.50 -2.29 -1.63
C GLN A 289 -6.20 -3.53 -2.20
N PRO A 290 -7.44 -3.40 -2.70
CA PRO A 290 -8.16 -4.51 -3.31
C PRO A 290 -7.63 -4.83 -4.72
N MET A 291 -7.85 -6.06 -5.16
CA MET A 291 -7.55 -6.55 -6.50
C MET A 291 -8.74 -6.32 -7.43
N LEU A 292 -8.89 -5.10 -7.92
CA LEU A 292 -10.00 -4.75 -8.82
C LEU A 292 -9.71 -5.22 -10.25
N LYS A 293 -10.64 -5.98 -10.84
CA LYS A 293 -10.47 -6.48 -12.20
C LYS A 293 -10.75 -5.37 -13.21
N TYR A 294 -9.81 -5.15 -14.12
CA TYR A 294 -10.05 -4.29 -15.28
C TYR A 294 -10.74 -5.10 -16.39
N THR A 295 -11.96 -4.72 -16.76
CA THR A 295 -12.80 -5.44 -17.74
C THR A 295 -12.66 -4.97 -19.19
N GLY A 296 -11.70 -4.07 -19.47
CA GLY A 296 -11.52 -3.47 -20.80
C GLY A 296 -12.41 -2.23 -21.03
N ASP A 297 -12.07 -1.45 -22.05
CA ASP A 297 -12.82 -0.22 -22.42
C ASP A 297 -14.05 -0.52 -23.30
N GLU A 298 -14.07 -1.66 -24.00
CA GLU A 298 -15.11 -2.01 -24.99
C GLU A 298 -16.36 -2.67 -24.36
N VAL A 299 -16.22 -3.23 -23.15
CA VAL A 299 -17.33 -3.84 -22.41
C VAL A 299 -17.54 -2.99 -21.17
N GLN A 300 -18.56 -2.13 -21.20
CA GLN A 300 -19.05 -1.52 -19.95
C GLN A 300 -19.89 -2.57 -19.24
N PRO A 301 -19.38 -3.21 -18.16
CA PRO A 301 -20.20 -4.14 -17.42
C PRO A 301 -21.39 -3.37 -16.82
N PRO A 302 -22.54 -4.03 -16.65
CA PRO A 302 -23.70 -3.38 -16.06
C PRO A 302 -23.42 -2.88 -14.64
N VAL A 303 -22.44 -3.46 -13.94
CA VAL A 303 -21.97 -3.03 -12.62
C VAL A 303 -20.45 -2.99 -12.59
N ARG A 304 -19.88 -1.99 -11.93
CA ARG A 304 -18.44 -1.78 -11.78
C ARG A 304 -18.07 -1.54 -10.32
N THR A 305 -17.03 -2.23 -9.86
CA THR A 305 -16.34 -1.94 -8.61
C THR A 305 -15.17 -1.00 -8.87
N SER A 306 -15.02 0.04 -8.05
CA SER A 306 -13.91 0.99 -8.16
C SER A 306 -13.54 1.59 -6.81
N ILE A 307 -12.30 2.08 -6.68
CA ILE A 307 -11.96 3.00 -5.60
C ILE A 307 -12.55 4.37 -5.93
N ASN A 308 -13.37 4.91 -5.03
CA ASN A 308 -14.05 6.18 -5.21
C ASN A 308 -13.52 7.24 -4.23
N PHE A 309 -13.12 8.38 -4.78
CA PHE A 309 -12.63 9.56 -4.05
C PHE A 309 -13.68 10.67 -3.91
N LYS A 310 -14.82 10.51 -4.58
CA LYS A 310 -15.92 11.49 -4.59
C LYS A 310 -16.94 11.22 -3.49
N ASP A 311 -17.21 9.95 -3.22
CA ASP A 311 -18.10 9.55 -2.13
C ASP A 311 -17.49 9.90 -0.78
N GLU A 312 -18.33 10.08 0.24
CA GLU A 312 -17.89 10.27 1.62
C GLU A 312 -17.25 8.98 2.14
N PRO A 313 -15.93 8.94 2.39
CA PRO A 313 -15.28 7.72 2.86
C PRO A 313 -15.67 7.45 4.31
N TYR A 314 -15.61 6.18 4.73
CA TYR A 314 -15.76 5.83 6.14
C TYR A 314 -14.51 6.24 6.94
N SER A 315 -13.32 6.00 6.40
CA SER A 315 -12.06 6.38 7.03
C SER A 315 -11.04 6.73 5.95
N GLY A 316 -10.19 7.73 6.22
CA GLY A 316 -9.21 8.18 5.23
C GLY A 316 -9.85 9.00 4.12
N GLY A 317 -9.40 8.80 2.88
CA GLY A 317 -9.70 9.67 1.73
C GLY A 317 -10.52 9.03 0.60
N ASN A 318 -10.83 7.74 0.69
CA ASN A 318 -11.58 6.99 -0.31
C ASN A 318 -12.27 5.76 0.28
N CYS A 319 -13.10 5.11 -0.52
CA CYS A 319 -13.73 3.82 -0.20
C CYS A 319 -13.83 2.95 -1.47
N VAL A 320 -14.26 1.69 -1.32
CA VAL A 320 -14.64 0.84 -2.46
C VAL A 320 -16.11 1.08 -2.75
N THR A 321 -16.45 1.46 -3.98
CA THR A 321 -17.84 1.67 -4.43
C THR A 321 -18.17 0.69 -5.54
N VAL A 322 -19.33 0.05 -5.44
CA VAL A 322 -19.96 -0.74 -6.50
C VAL A 322 -21.15 0.06 -7.03
N GLN A 323 -21.11 0.38 -8.31
CA GLN A 323 -22.15 1.20 -8.96
C GLN A 323 -22.51 0.69 -10.35
N GLY A 324 -23.72 1.00 -10.80
CA GLY A 324 -24.20 0.66 -12.14
C GLY A 324 -25.68 0.29 -12.11
N SER A 325 -26.04 -0.82 -12.73
CA SER A 325 -27.40 -1.32 -12.75
C SER A 325 -27.46 -2.84 -12.64
N LEU A 326 -28.35 -3.33 -11.78
CA LEU A 326 -28.60 -4.76 -11.59
C LEU A 326 -30.01 -5.12 -12.05
N ARG A 327 -30.20 -6.36 -12.49
CA ARG A 327 -31.54 -6.92 -12.65
C ARG A 327 -32.10 -7.32 -11.30
N GLN A 328 -33.43 -7.36 -11.19
CA GLN A 328 -34.06 -7.83 -9.96
C GLN A 328 -33.60 -9.26 -9.62
N ASN A 329 -33.24 -9.49 -8.37
CA ASN A 329 -32.67 -10.75 -7.86
C ASN A 329 -31.30 -11.15 -8.45
N ALA A 330 -30.64 -10.32 -9.26
CA ALA A 330 -29.28 -10.62 -9.70
C ALA A 330 -28.28 -10.46 -8.55
N ILE A 331 -27.34 -11.40 -8.46
CA ILE A 331 -26.21 -11.32 -7.53
C ILE A 331 -24.96 -10.97 -8.32
N PHE A 332 -24.33 -9.86 -7.96
CA PHE A 332 -22.99 -9.52 -8.40
C PHE A 332 -21.99 -9.87 -7.31
N SER A 333 -20.86 -10.46 -7.69
CA SER A 333 -19.76 -10.71 -6.75
C SER A 333 -18.42 -10.50 -7.42
N GLU A 334 -17.51 -9.87 -6.67
CA GLU A 334 -16.14 -9.62 -7.12
C GLU A 334 -15.15 -9.84 -5.97
N GLN A 335 -14.05 -10.53 -6.26
CA GLN A 335 -13.01 -10.79 -5.29
C GLN A 335 -12.19 -9.53 -5.03
N LEU A 336 -12.21 -9.04 -3.79
CA LEU A 336 -11.42 -7.89 -3.37
C LEU A 336 -10.01 -8.30 -2.92
N PHE A 337 -9.87 -9.44 -2.24
CA PHE A 337 -8.58 -9.89 -1.74
C PHE A 337 -8.35 -11.38 -2.01
N ASN A 338 -7.14 -11.70 -2.46
CA ASN A 338 -6.67 -13.08 -2.62
C ASN A 338 -5.96 -13.53 -1.34
N GLY A 339 -6.64 -14.30 -0.51
CA GLY A 339 -6.14 -14.76 0.78
C GLY A 339 -5.00 -15.78 0.66
N GLY A 340 -4.30 -15.99 1.76
CA GLY A 340 -3.57 -17.24 2.00
C GLY A 340 -3.29 -17.37 3.48
N LEU A 341 -4.34 -17.12 4.26
CA LEU A 341 -4.33 -17.16 5.70
C LEU A 341 -4.76 -18.56 6.13
N SER A 342 -3.82 -19.33 6.67
CA SER A 342 -4.17 -20.57 7.34
C SER A 342 -5.01 -20.25 8.56
N MET A 343 -6.16 -20.91 8.65
CA MET A 343 -7.11 -20.70 9.72
C MET A 343 -6.73 -21.51 10.97
N GLU A 344 -7.28 -21.14 12.12
CA GLU A 344 -7.16 -21.88 13.37
C GLU A 344 -8.54 -22.39 13.80
N ASP A 345 -8.58 -23.40 14.68
CA ASP A 345 -9.84 -23.85 15.27
C ASP A 345 -10.39 -22.79 16.23
N GLY A 346 -11.67 -22.45 16.09
CA GLY A 346 -12.33 -21.45 16.93
C GLY A 346 -13.29 -20.56 16.17
N TYR A 347 -13.21 -19.26 16.40
CA TYR A 347 -14.05 -18.26 15.77
C TYR A 347 -13.22 -17.11 15.21
N VAL A 348 -13.74 -16.53 14.15
CA VAL A 348 -13.21 -15.30 13.57
C VAL A 348 -14.34 -14.28 13.51
N HIS A 349 -14.04 -13.08 13.95
CA HIS A 349 -14.96 -11.95 13.95
C HIS A 349 -14.65 -11.05 12.76
N LEU A 350 -15.68 -10.78 11.97
CA LEU A 350 -15.63 -9.91 10.80
C LEU A 350 -16.41 -8.63 11.11
N PHE A 351 -15.79 -7.48 10.87
CA PHE A 351 -16.42 -6.16 10.92
C PHE A 351 -16.27 -5.49 9.56
N TYR A 352 -17.33 -4.82 9.12
CA TYR A 352 -17.31 -4.05 7.89
C TYR A 352 -18.33 -2.92 7.94
N SER A 353 -18.05 -1.82 7.24
CA SER A 353 -18.97 -0.68 7.16
C SER A 353 -19.52 -0.52 5.76
N VAL A 354 -20.82 -0.28 5.66
CA VAL A 354 -21.55 -0.14 4.39
C VAL A 354 -22.31 1.17 4.36
N ASN A 355 -22.27 1.86 3.22
CA ASN A 355 -23.16 2.96 2.88
C ASN A 355 -23.84 2.60 1.57
N ALA A 356 -25.13 2.32 1.59
CA ALA A 356 -25.88 1.83 0.43
C ALA A 356 -27.16 2.63 0.22
N GLU A 357 -27.52 2.83 -1.05
CA GLU A 357 -28.83 3.40 -1.38
C GLU A 357 -29.98 2.51 -0.90
N ALA A 358 -31.17 3.09 -0.76
CA ALA A 358 -32.34 2.41 -0.17
C ALA A 358 -32.72 1.09 -0.86
N ASN A 359 -32.48 0.98 -2.17
CA ASN A 359 -32.76 -0.20 -2.98
C ASN A 359 -31.55 -1.15 -3.13
N SER A 360 -30.40 -0.81 -2.55
CA SER A 360 -29.15 -1.54 -2.72
C SER A 360 -28.79 -2.29 -1.43
N ASP A 361 -28.29 -3.51 -1.57
CA ASP A 361 -27.75 -4.32 -0.48
C ASP A 361 -26.34 -4.81 -0.79
N LEU A 362 -25.53 -4.92 0.26
CA LEU A 362 -24.11 -5.27 0.17
C LEU A 362 -23.74 -6.17 1.36
N GLY A 363 -23.18 -7.33 1.02
CA GLY A 363 -22.55 -8.25 1.95
C GLY A 363 -21.14 -8.61 1.51
N LEU A 364 -20.55 -9.56 2.22
CA LEU A 364 -19.24 -10.13 1.92
C LEU A 364 -19.36 -11.64 1.75
N SER A 365 -18.46 -12.26 1.00
CA SER A 365 -18.27 -13.70 1.07
C SER A 365 -16.81 -14.06 1.33
N LEU A 366 -16.61 -15.12 2.10
CA LEU A 366 -15.30 -15.67 2.42
C LEU A 366 -15.15 -17.02 1.74
N ASP A 367 -14.12 -17.17 0.91
CA ASP A 367 -13.79 -18.42 0.22
C ASP A 367 -12.67 -19.14 0.94
N PHE A 368 -12.85 -20.43 1.18
CA PHE A 368 -11.91 -21.29 1.88
C PHE A 368 -11.53 -22.50 1.04
N LEU A 369 -10.27 -22.90 1.17
CA LEU A 369 -9.73 -24.13 0.60
C LEU A 369 -9.46 -25.14 1.72
N SER A 370 -10.05 -26.33 1.63
CA SER A 370 -9.77 -27.43 2.55
C SER A 370 -8.41 -28.09 2.25
N ARG A 371 -7.87 -28.86 3.20
CA ARG A 371 -6.66 -29.69 2.98
C ARG A 371 -6.82 -30.67 1.80
N ASN A 372 -8.05 -31.10 1.51
CA ASN A 372 -8.37 -32.00 0.40
C ASN A 372 -8.58 -31.26 -0.92
N LYS A 373 -8.29 -29.95 -0.96
CA LYS A 373 -8.48 -29.04 -2.11
C LYS A 373 -9.94 -28.88 -2.54
N GLU A 374 -10.86 -29.01 -1.60
CA GLU A 374 -12.27 -28.69 -1.82
C GLU A 374 -12.51 -27.23 -1.45
N ASN A 375 -13.20 -26.51 -2.33
CA ASN A 375 -13.59 -25.12 -2.09
C ASN A 375 -14.90 -25.08 -1.32
N THR A 376 -14.98 -24.20 -0.33
CA THR A 376 -16.22 -23.85 0.36
C THR A 376 -16.30 -22.35 0.53
N SER A 377 -17.52 -21.81 0.57
CA SER A 377 -17.73 -20.37 0.68
C SER A 377 -18.83 -20.06 1.69
N ILE A 378 -18.66 -18.93 2.38
CA ILE A 378 -19.57 -18.44 3.41
C ILE A 378 -20.05 -17.06 3.00
N LEU A 379 -21.36 -16.88 2.80
CA LEU A 379 -21.96 -15.56 2.63
C LEU A 379 -22.22 -14.91 3.98
N ILE A 380 -21.92 -13.62 4.08
CA ILE A 380 -22.12 -12.80 5.26
C ILE A 380 -22.90 -11.55 4.84
N ALA A 381 -24.12 -11.40 5.36
CA ALA A 381 -25.00 -10.29 5.04
C ALA A 381 -26.02 -10.03 6.16
N GLU A 382 -26.59 -8.82 6.20
CA GLU A 382 -27.67 -8.47 7.14
C GLU A 382 -28.92 -9.32 6.89
N ASP A 383 -29.35 -9.39 5.62
CA ASP A 383 -30.54 -10.12 5.21
C ASP A 383 -30.16 -11.25 4.24
N ILE A 384 -29.83 -12.42 4.80
CA ILE A 384 -29.54 -13.64 4.04
C ILE A 384 -30.68 -14.01 3.09
N ALA A 385 -31.93 -13.71 3.45
CA ALA A 385 -33.08 -14.12 2.65
C ALA A 385 -33.02 -13.46 1.27
N ILE A 386 -32.57 -12.20 1.17
CA ILE A 386 -32.41 -11.48 -0.11
C ILE A 386 -31.42 -12.21 -1.04
N PHE A 387 -30.31 -12.73 -0.51
CA PHE A 387 -29.27 -13.39 -1.30
C PHE A 387 -29.57 -14.86 -1.62
N SER A 388 -30.59 -15.47 -1.01
CA SER A 388 -30.89 -16.91 -1.14
C SER A 388 -32.28 -17.21 -1.72
N ARG A 389 -32.99 -16.19 -2.22
CA ARG A 389 -34.39 -16.28 -2.67
C ARG A 389 -34.66 -17.35 -3.72
N LYS A 390 -33.88 -17.36 -4.81
CA LYS A 390 -34.02 -18.39 -5.86
C LYS A 390 -33.12 -19.56 -5.52
N LYS A 391 -33.60 -20.80 -5.71
CA LYS A 391 -32.76 -22.01 -5.52
C LYS A 391 -31.44 -21.94 -6.30
N GLN A 392 -31.47 -21.34 -7.50
CA GLN A 392 -30.28 -21.11 -8.33
C GLN A 392 -29.28 -20.09 -7.75
N HIS A 393 -29.67 -19.32 -6.74
CA HIS A 393 -28.83 -18.34 -6.02
C HIS A 393 -28.25 -18.91 -4.72
N ARG A 394 -28.50 -20.19 -4.42
CA ARG A 394 -27.82 -20.91 -3.32
C ARG A 394 -26.37 -21.24 -3.70
N LEU A 395 -25.59 -20.20 -3.98
CA LEU A 395 -24.23 -20.24 -4.52
C LEU A 395 -23.18 -20.56 -3.44
N TYR A 396 -23.55 -20.43 -2.16
CA TYR A 396 -22.62 -20.51 -1.03
C TYR A 396 -22.87 -21.78 -0.23
N SER A 397 -21.79 -22.34 0.33
CA SER A 397 -21.89 -23.55 1.17
C SER A 397 -22.61 -23.28 2.49
N SER A 398 -22.48 -22.07 3.03
CA SER A 398 -23.18 -21.64 4.23
C SER A 398 -23.44 -20.14 4.25
N TYR A 399 -24.27 -19.71 5.19
CA TYR A 399 -24.76 -18.34 5.32
C TYR A 399 -24.68 -17.91 6.78
N VAL A 400 -24.11 -16.74 7.05
CA VAL A 400 -23.96 -16.16 8.39
C VAL A 400 -24.60 -14.78 8.39
N GLN A 401 -25.51 -14.56 9.33
CA GLN A 401 -26.17 -13.26 9.44
C GLN A 401 -25.23 -12.30 10.14
N SER A 402 -25.10 -11.09 9.61
CA SER A 402 -24.35 -10.02 10.27
C SER A 402 -25.29 -9.10 11.05
N ASP A 403 -24.94 -8.82 12.29
CA ASP A 403 -25.69 -7.91 13.16
C ASP A 403 -25.21 -6.48 12.96
N LYS A 404 -26.13 -5.52 13.04
CA LYS A 404 -25.76 -4.10 13.13
C LYS A 404 -25.08 -3.84 14.47
N VAL A 405 -23.93 -3.19 14.42
CA VAL A 405 -23.26 -2.67 15.60
C VAL A 405 -23.79 -1.25 15.82
N GLU A 406 -24.30 -0.96 17.02
CA GLU A 406 -24.69 0.41 17.36
C GLU A 406 -23.46 1.33 17.20
N PRO A 407 -23.54 2.38 16.37
CA PRO A 407 -22.40 3.26 16.18
C PRO A 407 -22.08 3.98 17.50
N HIS A 408 -20.79 4.13 17.80
CA HIS A 408 -20.32 5.12 18.77
C HIS A 408 -20.40 6.57 18.22
N ALA A 409 -20.97 6.76 17.03
CA ALA A 409 -20.96 7.99 16.27
C ALA A 409 -22.39 8.60 16.14
N PRO A 410 -22.51 9.92 15.91
CA PRO A 410 -23.77 10.66 16.01
C PRO A 410 -24.82 10.25 14.96
N ASP A 411 -26.09 10.62 15.21
CA ASP A 411 -27.30 10.34 14.43
C ASP A 411 -27.31 10.73 12.93
N ASN A 412 -26.20 11.24 12.37
CA ASN A 412 -26.10 11.80 11.02
C ASN A 412 -25.13 11.03 10.08
N GLN A 413 -24.87 9.74 10.32
CA GLN A 413 -24.05 8.93 9.42
C GLN A 413 -24.87 8.03 8.50
N ASN A 414 -24.53 8.04 7.20
CA ASN A 414 -25.05 7.08 6.21
C ASN A 414 -24.35 5.70 6.30
N TRP A 415 -23.32 5.58 7.15
CA TRP A 415 -22.54 4.37 7.33
C TRP A 415 -23.14 3.48 8.41
N VAL A 416 -23.39 2.22 8.06
CA VAL A 416 -23.82 1.16 9.00
C VAL A 416 -22.67 0.18 9.18
N ILE A 417 -22.34 -0.14 10.43
CA ILE A 417 -21.32 -1.12 10.77
C ILE A 417 -21.99 -2.46 11.04
N TYR A 418 -21.46 -3.52 10.43
CA TYR A 418 -21.93 -4.88 10.58
C TYR A 418 -20.85 -5.74 11.25
N ARG A 419 -21.28 -6.65 12.11
CA ARG A 419 -20.46 -7.66 12.78
C ARG A 419 -20.98 -9.05 12.45
N ALA A 420 -20.09 -9.97 12.12
CA ALA A 420 -20.42 -11.39 11.98
C ALA A 420 -19.37 -12.25 12.70
N THR A 421 -19.81 -13.39 13.23
CA THR A 421 -18.93 -14.38 13.84
C THR A 421 -18.99 -15.65 13.01
N VAL A 422 -17.84 -16.09 12.50
CA VAL A 422 -17.71 -17.24 11.62
C VAL A 422 -16.92 -18.33 12.34
N GLN A 423 -17.45 -19.54 12.37
CA GLN A 423 -16.70 -20.69 12.89
C GLN A 423 -15.53 -21.00 11.95
N SER A 424 -14.35 -21.17 12.53
CA SER A 424 -13.10 -21.39 11.83
C SER A 424 -12.51 -22.74 12.21
N SER A 425 -11.78 -23.35 11.27
CA SER A 425 -11.13 -24.65 11.46
C SER A 425 -9.74 -24.67 10.83
N ALA A 426 -8.79 -25.29 11.53
CA ALA A 426 -7.40 -25.47 11.10
C ALA A 426 -7.23 -26.39 9.87
N SER A 427 -8.33 -26.98 9.36
CA SER A 427 -8.35 -27.69 8.09
C SER A 427 -8.54 -26.78 6.87
N TYR A 428 -8.77 -25.48 7.07
CA TYR A 428 -9.06 -24.53 6.00
C TYR A 428 -8.01 -23.42 5.88
N THR A 429 -7.90 -22.87 4.68
CA THR A 429 -7.16 -21.65 4.38
C THR A 429 -8.12 -20.65 3.73
N LEU A 430 -8.20 -19.43 4.26
CA LEU A 430 -8.93 -18.34 3.62
C LEU A 430 -8.17 -17.92 2.35
N ILE A 431 -8.81 -18.09 1.20
CA ILE A 431 -8.27 -17.83 -0.14
C ILE A 431 -8.96 -16.67 -0.85
N GLY A 432 -10.13 -16.24 -0.39
CA GLY A 432 -10.85 -15.12 -1.01
C GLY A 432 -11.71 -14.33 -0.04
N ILE A 433 -11.69 -13.01 -0.20
CA ILE A 433 -12.66 -12.10 0.40
C ILE A 433 -13.32 -11.36 -0.77
N ASN A 434 -14.62 -11.55 -0.94
CA ASN A 434 -15.39 -10.98 -2.04
C ASN A 434 -16.43 -10.00 -1.52
N ILE A 435 -16.70 -8.97 -2.31
CA ILE A 435 -17.91 -8.16 -2.17
C ILE A 435 -19.08 -8.90 -2.85
N VAL A 436 -20.27 -8.82 -2.27
CA VAL A 436 -21.49 -9.43 -2.82
C VAL A 436 -22.63 -8.42 -2.79
N CYS A 437 -23.26 -8.20 -3.93
CA CYS A 437 -24.19 -7.10 -4.17
C CYS A 437 -25.51 -7.62 -4.77
N THR A 438 -26.63 -7.05 -4.33
CA THR A 438 -27.98 -7.35 -4.87
C THR A 438 -28.94 -6.19 -4.59
N LEU A 439 -30.07 -6.16 -5.30
CA LEU A 439 -31.14 -5.19 -5.04
C LEU A 439 -32.06 -5.65 -3.90
N LYS A 440 -32.46 -4.73 -3.03
CA LYS A 440 -33.57 -4.87 -2.09
C LYS A 440 -34.89 -4.81 -2.85
N THR A 441 -35.91 -5.56 -2.41
CA THR A 441 -37.26 -5.45 -2.98
C THR A 441 -38.13 -4.47 -2.23
N SER A 442 -38.92 -3.68 -2.96
CA SER A 442 -40.08 -2.98 -2.43
C SER A 442 -41.25 -3.95 -2.23
N GLY A 443 -41.45 -4.50 -1.02
CA GLY A 443 -42.66 -5.27 -0.67
C GLY A 443 -42.49 -6.27 0.48
N LYS A 444 -43.53 -6.40 1.34
CA LYS A 444 -43.62 -7.40 2.41
C LYS A 444 -43.79 -8.81 1.82
N ILE A 445 -43.08 -9.76 2.43
CA ILE A 445 -43.05 -11.18 2.07
C ILE A 445 -44.34 -11.86 2.53
N ASN A 446 -45.10 -12.48 1.60
CA ASN A 446 -45.93 -13.63 1.94
C ASN A 446 -45.09 -14.88 1.63
N SER A 447 -44.73 -15.60 2.69
CA SER A 447 -44.19 -16.95 2.57
C SER A 447 -45.29 -17.86 2.00
N GLU A 448 -44.93 -18.71 1.04
CA GLU A 448 -45.76 -19.76 0.41
C GLU A 448 -46.48 -19.46 -0.93
N ALA A 449 -45.97 -18.55 -1.76
CA ALA A 449 -46.24 -18.61 -3.20
C ALA A 449 -44.95 -18.95 -3.94
N ASP A 450 -44.79 -20.24 -4.25
CA ASP A 450 -44.07 -20.65 -5.45
C ASP A 450 -44.85 -20.08 -6.66
N GLU A 451 -44.09 -19.69 -7.69
CA GLU A 451 -44.49 -19.24 -9.02
C GLU A 451 -44.46 -17.72 -9.30
N ASP A 452 -43.78 -17.44 -10.41
CA ASP A 452 -43.46 -16.16 -11.02
C ASP A 452 -44.67 -15.21 -11.18
N GLU A 453 -44.79 -14.21 -10.31
CA GLU A 453 -45.61 -13.02 -10.58
C GLU A 453 -44.78 -11.72 -10.59
N SER A 454 -43.51 -11.77 -11.00
CA SER A 454 -42.92 -10.62 -11.68
C SER A 454 -43.08 -10.87 -13.18
N SER A 455 -43.76 -9.99 -13.91
CA SER A 455 -43.80 -10.07 -15.37
C SER A 455 -42.37 -10.24 -15.91
N GLU A 456 -42.18 -11.03 -16.98
CA GLU A 456 -40.85 -11.20 -17.60
C GLU A 456 -40.17 -9.86 -17.96
N GLU A 457 -40.97 -8.80 -18.11
CA GLU A 457 -40.52 -7.42 -18.30
C GLU A 457 -39.80 -6.84 -17.07
N ASP A 458 -40.28 -7.08 -15.84
CA ASP A 458 -39.65 -6.58 -14.62
C ASP A 458 -38.39 -7.37 -14.23
N ALA A 459 -38.32 -8.66 -14.58
CA ALA A 459 -37.15 -9.51 -14.33
C ALA A 459 -35.93 -9.15 -15.21
N ASN A 460 -36.17 -8.63 -16.42
CA ASN A 460 -35.11 -8.21 -17.34
C ASN A 460 -34.74 -6.72 -17.23
N ARG A 461 -35.54 -5.94 -16.50
CA ARG A 461 -35.30 -4.52 -16.25
C ARG A 461 -34.04 -4.32 -15.40
N LEU A 462 -33.23 -3.34 -15.80
CA LEU A 462 -32.07 -2.88 -15.06
C LEU A 462 -32.47 -1.74 -14.12
N TRP A 463 -32.10 -1.87 -12.85
CA TRP A 463 -32.34 -0.88 -11.80
C TRP A 463 -31.02 -0.31 -11.31
N PRO A 464 -30.94 1.00 -11.03
CA PRO A 464 -29.74 1.60 -10.45
C PRO A 464 -29.29 0.88 -9.19
N TYR A 465 -27.99 0.64 -9.08
CA TYR A 465 -27.37 0.07 -7.89
C TYR A 465 -26.21 0.96 -7.46
N HIS A 466 -26.15 1.26 -6.17
CA HIS A 466 -25.04 2.02 -5.58
C HIS A 466 -24.83 1.63 -4.11
N ALA A 467 -23.66 1.09 -3.81
CA ALA A 467 -23.24 0.81 -2.44
C ALA A 467 -21.72 0.95 -2.29
N SER A 468 -21.29 1.42 -1.13
CA SER A 468 -19.90 1.60 -0.75
C SER A 468 -19.55 0.74 0.45
N LEU A 469 -18.36 0.16 0.40
CA LEU A 469 -17.71 -0.57 1.48
C LEU A 469 -16.57 0.30 2.03
N GLY A 470 -16.66 0.65 3.32
CA GLY A 470 -15.77 1.62 3.94
C GLY A 470 -14.58 1.02 4.66
N HIS A 471 -14.72 -0.20 5.20
CA HIS A 471 -13.61 -0.99 5.72
C HIS A 471 -13.95 -2.47 5.80
N ILE A 472 -12.93 -3.30 6.00
CA ILE A 472 -13.02 -4.70 6.44
C ILE A 472 -12.02 -4.89 7.58
N SER A 473 -12.45 -5.50 8.68
CA SER A 473 -11.59 -5.98 9.78
C SER A 473 -11.89 -7.45 10.08
N ILE A 474 -10.85 -8.28 10.12
CA ILE A 474 -10.92 -9.71 10.46
C ILE A 474 -10.00 -9.96 11.66
N ARG A 475 -10.52 -10.55 12.73
CA ARG A 475 -9.76 -10.79 13.97
C ARG A 475 -10.19 -12.06 14.71
N ASN A 476 -9.29 -12.60 15.54
CA ASN A 476 -9.53 -13.79 16.37
C ASN A 476 -10.22 -13.49 17.69
N MET A 477 -10.20 -12.24 18.13
CA MET A 477 -10.81 -11.78 19.38
C MET A 477 -11.89 -10.78 19.04
N ASP A 478 -12.99 -10.81 19.78
CA ASP A 478 -14.08 -9.83 19.59
C ASP A 478 -13.74 -8.47 20.20
N GLU A 479 -12.83 -8.43 21.18
CA GLU A 479 -12.37 -7.22 21.83
C GLU A 479 -11.53 -6.34 20.90
N ASN A 480 -11.75 -5.03 20.97
CA ASN A 480 -10.90 -4.04 20.31
C ASN A 480 -9.49 -4.03 20.92
N THR A 481 -8.54 -3.49 20.18
CA THR A 481 -7.21 -3.18 20.73
C THR A 481 -7.36 -2.36 22.01
N GLN A 482 -6.68 -2.78 23.08
CA GLN A 482 -6.59 -2.01 24.32
C GLN A 482 -5.57 -0.88 24.16
N PHE A 483 -5.95 0.34 24.54
CA PHE A 483 -5.11 1.52 24.41
C PHE A 483 -4.54 1.95 25.79
N PRO A 484 -3.24 2.32 25.88
CA PRO A 484 -2.68 2.87 27.10
C PRO A 484 -3.31 4.21 27.47
N SER A 485 -3.51 4.46 28.76
CA SER A 485 -3.99 5.76 29.27
C SER A 485 -3.08 6.92 28.86
N ALA A 486 -3.61 8.14 28.81
CA ALA A 486 -2.85 9.36 28.50
C ALA A 486 -1.56 9.50 29.34
N GLU A 487 -1.60 9.14 30.63
CA GLU A 487 -0.47 9.23 31.57
C GLU A 487 0.67 8.27 31.25
N SER A 488 0.42 7.25 30.43
CA SER A 488 1.43 6.29 29.99
C SER A 488 2.37 6.86 28.93
N TRP A 489 2.06 8.04 28.38
CA TRP A 489 2.81 8.68 27.31
C TRP A 489 3.53 9.93 27.78
N VAL A 490 4.73 10.14 27.25
CA VAL A 490 5.45 11.42 27.35
C VAL A 490 5.30 12.15 26.04
N THR A 491 4.73 13.35 26.08
CA THR A 491 4.58 14.25 24.93
C THR A 491 5.56 15.43 25.06
N GLU A 492 6.12 15.86 23.94
CA GLU A 492 7.11 16.94 23.90
C GLU A 492 6.92 17.80 22.64
N GLY A 493 6.96 19.13 22.81
CA GLY A 493 7.01 20.09 21.71
C GLY A 493 8.44 20.59 21.48
N LYS A 494 8.92 20.55 20.23
CA LYS A 494 10.26 21.01 19.81
C LYS A 494 10.17 21.97 18.65
N TYR A 495 11.21 22.77 18.47
CA TYR A 495 11.35 23.71 17.34
C TYR A 495 10.14 24.64 17.20
N ILE A 496 9.63 25.11 18.34
CA ILE A 496 8.44 25.97 18.39
C ILE A 496 8.85 27.34 17.87
N SER A 497 8.17 27.79 16.83
CA SER A 497 8.37 29.10 16.22
C SER A 497 7.03 29.79 16.05
N TRP A 498 6.99 31.07 16.42
CA TRP A 498 5.84 31.96 16.24
C TRP A 498 6.21 33.08 15.29
N SER A 499 5.31 33.41 14.37
CA SER A 499 5.46 34.59 13.50
C SER A 499 4.11 35.28 13.30
N ASN A 500 4.13 36.60 13.07
CA ASN A 500 2.90 37.34 12.82
C ASN A 500 2.32 37.00 11.43
N ASN A 501 1.02 36.74 11.36
CA ASN A 501 0.29 36.56 10.10
C ASN A 501 -0.49 37.82 9.72
N SER A 502 -1.30 38.29 10.67
CA SER A 502 -2.22 39.42 10.54
C SER A 502 -2.35 40.15 11.87
N ASN A 503 -3.09 41.27 11.90
CA ASN A 503 -3.41 41.99 13.15
C ASN A 503 -4.32 41.21 14.11
N THR A 504 -4.71 39.98 13.76
CA THR A 504 -5.69 39.16 14.50
C THR A 504 -5.26 37.70 14.64
N SER A 505 -4.08 37.32 14.12
CA SER A 505 -3.60 35.95 14.18
C SER A 505 -2.08 35.83 14.02
N LYS A 506 -1.55 34.78 14.64
CA LYS A 506 -0.17 34.32 14.54
C LYS A 506 -0.08 33.01 13.79
N LEU A 507 1.10 32.70 13.27
CA LEU A 507 1.47 31.41 12.69
C LEU A 507 2.32 30.65 13.70
N LEU A 508 2.01 29.37 13.88
CA LEU A 508 2.74 28.45 14.72
C LEU A 508 3.33 27.31 13.88
N SER A 509 4.64 27.15 13.98
CA SER A 509 5.36 25.97 13.48
C SER A 509 5.97 25.20 14.64
N LEU A 510 5.75 23.89 14.70
CA LEU A 510 6.38 23.04 15.71
C LEU A 510 6.49 21.58 15.27
N LYS A 511 7.37 20.85 15.98
CA LYS A 511 7.41 19.40 15.99
C LYS A 511 6.84 18.88 17.30
N ILE A 512 5.84 18.02 17.23
CA ILE A 512 5.34 17.23 18.35
C ILE A 512 6.00 15.85 18.29
N SER A 513 6.45 15.33 19.43
CA SER A 513 6.85 13.93 19.59
C SER A 513 6.19 13.32 20.81
N TRP A 514 5.94 12.02 20.75
CA TRP A 514 5.35 11.27 21.85
C TRP A 514 6.03 9.92 22.00
N LYS A 515 6.10 9.38 23.21
CA LYS A 515 6.67 8.05 23.45
C LYS A 515 5.97 7.37 24.61
N LEU A 516 5.74 6.08 24.49
CA LEU A 516 5.19 5.27 25.57
C LEU A 516 6.28 5.00 26.63
N ASN A 517 5.94 5.18 27.91
CA ASN A 517 6.87 5.00 29.04
C ASN A 517 7.21 3.54 29.33
N THR A 518 6.36 2.60 28.93
CA THR A 518 6.53 1.18 29.24
C THR A 518 7.38 0.48 28.18
N SER A 519 8.27 -0.41 28.64
CA SER A 519 9.07 -1.30 27.77
C SER A 519 8.25 -2.42 27.12
N HIS A 520 6.92 -2.47 27.32
CA HIS A 520 6.04 -3.52 26.84
C HIS A 520 5.14 -3.10 25.66
N GLN A 521 5.51 -3.64 24.50
CA GLN A 521 4.69 -4.38 23.52
C GLN A 521 3.60 -3.70 22.66
N ALA A 522 3.03 -2.55 23.01
CA ALA A 522 2.07 -1.89 22.12
C ALA A 522 2.76 -0.94 21.13
N SER A 523 3.16 -1.46 19.96
CA SER A 523 3.61 -0.61 18.85
C SER A 523 2.43 -0.30 17.92
N PHE A 524 1.87 0.91 18.09
CA PHE A 524 0.88 1.47 17.17
C PHE A 524 1.58 2.01 15.92
N MET A 525 0.97 1.79 14.76
CA MET A 525 1.56 2.13 13.46
C MET A 525 0.99 3.41 12.86
N LYS A 526 -0.09 3.95 13.44
CA LYS A 526 -0.83 5.10 12.91
C LYS A 526 -1.35 5.94 14.07
N TYR A 527 -1.21 7.25 13.95
CA TYR A 527 -1.66 8.24 14.91
C TYR A 527 -2.39 9.37 14.19
N ASN A 528 -3.63 9.66 14.59
CA ASN A 528 -4.36 10.83 14.13
C ASN A 528 -4.03 12.02 15.04
N ILE A 529 -3.73 13.17 14.45
CA ILE A 529 -3.34 14.37 15.18
C ILE A 529 -4.43 15.41 15.06
N TYR A 530 -4.91 15.89 16.20
CA TYR A 530 -5.90 16.96 16.29
C TYR A 530 -5.36 18.13 17.10
N VAL A 531 -5.97 19.30 16.92
CA VAL A 531 -5.76 20.46 17.77
C VAL A 531 -7.08 21.06 18.20
N GLU A 532 -7.15 21.44 19.46
CA GLU A 532 -8.22 22.25 20.04
C GLU A 532 -7.65 23.63 20.38
N LYS A 533 -8.34 24.67 19.89
CA LYS A 533 -8.02 26.08 20.17
C LYS A 533 -8.92 26.55 21.32
N LEU A 534 -8.33 26.81 22.49
CA LEU A 534 -9.05 27.13 23.71
C LEU A 534 -9.08 28.65 23.97
N ILE A 535 -10.25 29.17 24.29
CA ILE A 535 -10.50 30.59 24.63
C ILE A 535 -10.84 30.66 26.13
N GLY A 536 -10.40 31.71 26.81
CA GLY A 536 -10.44 31.82 28.28
C GLY A 536 -11.84 31.85 28.92
N ASP A 537 -12.90 32.22 28.19
CA ASP A 537 -14.28 32.24 28.70
C ASP A 537 -15.06 30.97 28.33
N SER A 538 -15.27 30.13 29.34
CA SER A 538 -15.90 28.82 29.28
C SER A 538 -17.41 28.90 29.04
N ASN A 539 -17.82 28.69 27.78
CA ASN A 539 -19.12 28.15 27.34
C ASN A 539 -19.18 27.95 25.81
N ALA A 540 -18.18 28.44 25.06
CA ALA A 540 -18.07 28.19 23.62
C ALA A 540 -17.68 26.72 23.33
N LYS A 541 -18.32 26.11 22.33
CA LYS A 541 -17.98 24.78 21.83
C LYS A 541 -16.54 24.81 21.30
N VAL A 542 -15.64 24.10 21.97
CA VAL A 542 -14.23 23.97 21.55
C VAL A 542 -14.19 23.40 20.13
N SER A 543 -13.66 24.18 19.19
CA SER A 543 -13.47 23.71 17.81
C SER A 543 -12.23 22.81 17.76
N ARG A 544 -12.45 21.53 17.43
CA ARG A 544 -11.40 20.53 17.21
C ARG A 544 -11.13 20.45 15.71
N SER A 545 -9.88 20.62 15.31
CA SER A 545 -9.44 20.51 13.92
C SER A 545 -8.52 19.32 13.75
N PHE A 546 -8.71 18.56 12.67
CA PHE A 546 -7.78 17.51 12.26
C PHE A 546 -6.57 18.14 11.57
N LEU A 547 -5.37 17.72 11.96
CA LEU A 547 -4.11 18.23 11.40
C LEU A 547 -3.47 17.25 10.42
N GLY A 548 -3.67 15.94 10.61
CA GLY A 548 -3.08 14.92 9.76
C GLY A 548 -2.84 13.60 10.48
N VAL A 549 -2.11 12.72 9.81
CA VAL A 549 -1.75 11.39 10.30
C VAL A 549 -0.24 11.25 10.37
N ALA A 550 0.26 10.65 11.45
CA ALA A 550 1.63 10.19 11.57
C ALA A 550 1.69 8.66 11.61
N THR A 551 2.69 8.07 10.95
CA THR A 551 3.06 6.65 11.06
C THR A 551 4.35 6.44 11.86
N VAL A 552 4.81 7.51 12.49
CA VAL A 552 5.96 7.56 13.38
C VAL A 552 5.56 8.36 14.61
N GLU A 553 6.35 8.24 15.68
CA GLU A 553 6.14 8.89 16.98
C GLU A 553 6.45 10.41 16.99
N ALA A 554 6.25 11.07 15.85
CA ALA A 554 6.42 12.51 15.71
C ALA A 554 5.55 13.06 14.58
N PHE A 555 5.13 14.31 14.72
CA PHE A 555 4.40 15.07 13.72
C PHE A 555 4.95 16.49 13.63
N TYR A 556 5.19 16.97 12.42
CA TYR A 556 5.61 18.34 12.17
C TYR A 556 4.46 19.10 11.51
N MET A 557 4.23 20.31 11.97
CA MET A 557 3.31 21.26 11.34
C MET A 557 4.01 22.59 11.14
N SER A 558 3.70 23.22 10.02
CA SER A 558 4.16 24.57 9.69
C SER A 558 2.96 25.49 9.58
N ASP A 559 3.13 26.72 10.03
CA ASP A 559 2.24 27.83 9.73
C ASP A 559 0.78 27.58 10.16
N LEU A 560 0.56 26.88 11.27
CA LEU A 560 -0.76 26.72 11.85
C LEU A 560 -1.26 28.10 12.29
N GLN A 561 -2.33 28.59 11.66
CA GLN A 561 -2.92 29.86 12.02
C GLN A 561 -3.62 29.77 13.38
N VAL A 562 -3.25 30.65 14.31
CA VAL A 562 -3.77 30.75 15.67
C VAL A 562 -4.32 32.16 15.87
N PRO A 563 -5.65 32.33 16.02
CA PRO A 563 -6.24 33.62 16.36
C PRO A 563 -5.73 34.18 17.70
N ASP A 564 -5.61 35.49 17.83
CA ASP A 564 -5.06 36.12 19.04
C ASP A 564 -5.93 35.93 20.30
N GLU A 565 -7.21 35.60 20.13
CA GLU A 565 -8.15 35.23 21.21
C GLU A 565 -7.87 33.84 21.82
N VAL A 566 -7.06 33.01 21.16
CA VAL A 566 -6.70 31.68 21.66
C VAL A 566 -5.71 31.84 22.80
N THR A 567 -6.08 31.33 23.97
CA THR A 567 -5.25 31.38 25.18
C THR A 567 -4.40 30.12 25.38
N SER A 568 -4.83 29.00 24.79
CA SER A 568 -4.09 27.74 24.83
C SER A 568 -4.44 26.86 23.64
N LEU A 569 -3.46 26.09 23.19
CA LEU A 569 -3.62 25.01 22.22
C LEU A 569 -3.51 23.68 22.94
N LYS A 570 -4.43 22.77 22.65
CA LYS A 570 -4.40 21.37 23.12
C LYS A 570 -4.28 20.46 21.92
N PHE A 571 -3.09 19.91 21.69
CA PHE A 571 -2.86 18.90 20.69
C PHE A 571 -3.24 17.53 21.25
N ILE A 572 -3.95 16.73 20.47
CA ILE A 572 -4.42 15.39 20.84
C ILE A 572 -3.80 14.39 19.87
N ILE A 573 -3.11 13.38 20.41
CA ILE A 573 -2.47 12.32 19.63
C ILE A 573 -3.28 11.04 19.83
N GLN A 574 -4.11 10.69 18.86
CA GLN A 574 -4.96 9.49 18.92
C GLN A 574 -4.25 8.29 18.30
N ALA A 575 -3.95 7.28 19.11
CA ALA A 575 -3.39 6.02 18.63
C ALA A 575 -4.46 5.17 17.91
N CYS A 576 -4.07 4.52 16.81
CA CYS A 576 -4.92 3.63 16.04
C CYS A 576 -4.36 2.18 16.07
N GLY A 577 -5.22 1.22 16.40
CA GLY A 577 -4.93 -0.21 16.45
C GLY A 577 -4.76 -0.82 15.05
N ARG A 578 -4.13 -2.00 14.99
CA ARG A 578 -3.92 -2.74 13.72
C ARG A 578 -5.20 -3.36 13.17
N ASP A 579 -6.23 -3.46 14.00
CA ASP A 579 -7.58 -3.95 13.67
C ASP A 579 -8.52 -2.82 13.22
N GLY A 580 -8.03 -1.58 13.14
CA GLY A 580 -8.84 -0.40 12.78
C GLY A 580 -9.45 0.33 13.97
N SER A 581 -9.38 -0.23 15.18
CA SER A 581 -9.87 0.43 16.39
C SER A 581 -9.08 1.70 16.70
N ARG A 582 -9.68 2.63 17.43
CA ARG A 582 -9.06 3.91 17.79
C ARG A 582 -9.23 4.21 19.26
N GLN A 583 -8.24 4.87 19.83
CA GLN A 583 -8.33 5.39 21.19
C GLN A 583 -9.43 6.46 21.28
N GLY A 584 -10.23 6.43 22.35
CA GLY A 584 -11.19 7.49 22.63
C GLY A 584 -10.46 8.83 22.81
N LEU A 585 -10.94 9.88 22.12
CA LEU A 585 -10.23 11.17 22.05
C LEU A 585 -9.97 11.82 23.42
N GLU A 586 -10.82 11.54 24.41
CA GLU A 586 -10.66 12.07 25.77
C GLU A 586 -9.57 11.33 26.56
N GLU A 587 -9.24 10.10 26.20
CA GLU A 587 -8.21 9.27 26.83
C GLU A 587 -6.84 9.42 26.17
N CYS A 588 -6.78 10.09 25.02
CA CYS A 588 -5.57 10.28 24.26
C CYS A 588 -4.52 11.13 25.00
N PRO A 589 -3.22 10.86 24.79
CA PRO A 589 -2.16 11.76 25.21
C PRO A 589 -2.29 13.15 24.56
N LYS A 590 -1.96 14.16 25.36
CA LYS A 590 -2.16 15.58 25.01
C LYS A 590 -0.85 16.35 25.16
N LEU A 591 -0.67 17.37 24.34
CA LEU A 591 0.36 18.40 24.51
C LEU A 591 -0.33 19.76 24.59
N PHE A 592 -0.07 20.49 25.67
CA PHE A 592 -0.58 21.86 25.84
C PHE A 592 0.51 22.86 25.45
N LEU A 593 0.13 23.88 24.70
CA LEU A 593 1.01 24.98 24.31
C LEU A 593 0.29 26.31 24.52
N VAL A 594 0.93 27.22 25.25
CA VAL A 594 0.45 28.59 25.45
C VAL A 594 1.06 29.47 24.35
N PRO A 595 0.26 30.26 23.61
CA PRO A 595 0.78 31.23 22.67
C PRO A 595 1.71 32.24 23.34
N VAL A 596 2.80 32.59 22.68
CA VAL A 596 3.71 33.65 23.13
C VAL A 596 3.18 35.00 22.65
N GLU A 597 3.25 36.03 23.48
CA GLU A 597 2.88 37.42 23.14
C GLU A 597 3.66 37.98 21.94
#